data_AF-A0A1V5J736-F1
#
_entry.id   AF-A0A1V5J736-F1
#
_cell.length_a   1.000
_cell.length_b   1.000
_cell.length_c   1.000
_cell.angle_alpha   90.00
_cell.angle_beta   90.00
_cell.angle_gamma   90.00
#
_symmetry.space_group_name_H-M   'P 1'
#
loop_
_entity.id
_entity.type
_entity.pdbx_description
1 polymer ?
#
loop_
_entity_poly.entity_id
_entity_poly.type
_entity_poly.pdbx_seq_one_letter_code
_entity_poly.pdbx_strand_id
1 'polypeptide(L)' 'MSAASVSEKDIQMARRCLECPVCSRARKKQRGLAFWFVKNIENGICPNCAAYERVYGKKAHEA' A
#
# COMPACT_ATOMS: atom_id res chain seq x y z
N MET A 1 17.38 12.02 9.68
CA MET A 1 16.56 12.26 8.47
C MET A 1 15.11 12.32 8.91
N SER A 2 14.61 13.53 9.10
CA SER A 2 13.33 13.83 9.74
C SER A 2 12.17 13.36 8.87
N ALA A 3 11.37 12.43 9.42
CA ALA A 3 10.10 12.01 8.87
C ALA A 3 9.16 13.22 8.78
N ALA A 4 9.14 13.89 7.63
CA ALA A 4 8.22 14.96 7.37
C ALA A 4 6.79 14.39 7.36
N SER A 5 6.04 14.67 8.43
CA SER A 5 4.57 14.65 8.53
C SER A 5 3.84 13.35 8.15
N VAL A 6 4.30 12.18 8.60
CA VAL A 6 3.42 11.01 8.64
C VAL A 6 2.42 11.23 9.80
N SER A 7 1.17 11.55 9.46
CA SER A 7 0.10 11.74 10.45
C SER A 7 -0.27 10.40 11.08
N GLU A 8 -0.79 10.40 12.32
CA GLU A 8 -1.46 9.21 12.89
C GLU A 8 -2.53 8.64 11.95
N LYS A 9 -3.18 9.52 11.17
CA LYS A 9 -4.13 9.12 10.12
C LYS A 9 -3.46 8.33 9.00
N ASP A 10 -2.27 8.72 8.55
CA ASP A 10 -1.52 7.98 7.53
C ASP A 10 -1.11 6.60 8.05
N ILE A 11 -0.70 6.50 9.31
CA ILE A 11 -0.37 5.22 9.95
C ILE A 11 -1.60 4.31 9.99
N GLN A 12 -2.77 4.84 10.38
CA GLN A 12 -4.01 4.07 10.44
C GLN A 12 -4.49 3.63 9.04
N MET A 13 -4.34 4.48 8.03
CA MET A 13 -4.64 4.14 6.63
C MET A 13 -3.68 3.08 6.09
N ALA A 14 -2.39 3.18 6.40
CA ALA A 14 -1.39 2.19 6.02
C ALA A 14 -1.65 0.82 6.69
N ARG A 15 -2.10 0.80 7.94
CA ARG A 15 -2.56 -0.44 8.61
C ARG A 15 -3.76 -1.06 7.90
N ARG A 16 -4.76 -0.25 7.52
CA ARG A 16 -5.88 -0.72 6.68
C ARG A 16 -5.42 -1.27 5.33
N CYS A 17 -4.34 -0.72 4.77
CA CYS A 17 -3.75 -1.26 3.54
C CYS A 17 -3.22 -2.69 3.74
N LEU A 18 -2.67 -3.00 4.91
CA LEU A 18 -2.20 -4.35 5.27
C LEU A 18 -3.36 -5.34 5.45
N GLU A 19 -4.49 -4.86 5.97
CA GLU A 19 -5.71 -5.65 6.13
C GLU A 19 -6.48 -5.82 4.81
N CYS A 20 -6.12 -5.08 3.75
CA CYS A 20 -6.77 -5.20 2.46
C CYS A 20 -6.49 -6.59 1.85
N PRO A 21 -7.52 -7.43 1.61
CA PRO A 21 -7.32 -8.78 1.08
C PRO A 21 -6.74 -8.77 -0.34
N VAL A 22 -6.99 -7.72 -1.12
CA VAL A 22 -6.43 -7.55 -2.47
C VAL A 22 -4.94 -7.25 -2.41
N CYS A 23 -4.52 -6.26 -1.62
CA CYS A 23 -3.10 -5.91 -1.46
C CYS A 23 -2.32 -7.04 -0.78
N SER A 24 -2.90 -7.68 0.23
CA SER A 24 -2.31 -8.84 0.92
C SER A 24 -2.14 -10.04 -0.03
N ARG A 25 -3.15 -10.35 -0.85
CA ARG A 25 -3.03 -11.41 -1.88
C ARG A 25 -2.03 -11.04 -2.97
N ALA A 26 -2.00 -9.79 -3.42
CA ALA A 26 -1.05 -9.29 -4.41
C ALA A 26 0.39 -9.41 -3.89
N ARG A 27 0.64 -8.99 -2.64
CA ARG A 27 1.94 -9.12 -1.96
C ARG A 27 2.34 -10.58 -1.75
N LYS A 28 1.40 -11.45 -1.35
CA LYS A 28 1.70 -12.86 -1.06
C LYS A 28 1.94 -13.70 -2.32
N LYS A 29 1.19 -13.46 -3.40
CA LYS A 29 1.36 -14.20 -4.66
C LYS A 29 2.42 -13.58 -5.58
N GLN A 30 2.57 -12.25 -5.58
CA GLN A 30 3.37 -11.45 -6.53
C GLN A 30 3.16 -11.83 -8.01
N ARG A 31 2.03 -12.47 -8.34
CA ARG A 31 1.69 -12.93 -9.69
C ARG A 31 0.18 -13.10 -9.87
N GLY A 32 -0.28 -12.89 -11.09
CA GLY A 32 -1.69 -13.04 -11.48
C GLY A 32 -2.50 -11.75 -11.42
N LEU A 33 -3.82 -11.89 -11.66
CA LEU A 33 -4.75 -10.77 -11.84
C LEU A 33 -4.75 -9.78 -10.66
N ALA A 34 -4.63 -10.24 -9.41
CA ALA A 34 -4.59 -9.35 -8.26
C ALA A 34 -3.32 -8.49 -8.21
N PHE A 35 -2.16 -9.06 -8.58
CA PHE A 35 -0.91 -8.30 -8.68
C PHE A 35 -0.97 -7.30 -9.82
N TRP A 36 -1.49 -7.71 -10.98
CA TRP A 36 -1.68 -6.82 -12.13
C TRP A 36 -2.65 -5.67 -11.81
N PHE A 37 -3.75 -5.96 -11.12
CA PHE A 37 -4.72 -4.97 -10.68
C PHE A 37 -4.09 -3.95 -9.72
N VAL A 38 -3.41 -4.40 -8.66
CA VAL A 38 -2.75 -3.49 -7.70
C VAL A 38 -1.63 -2.70 -8.36
N LYS A 39 -0.91 -3.29 -9.31
CA LYS A 39 0.10 -2.61 -10.14
C LYS A 39 -0.49 -1.56 -11.08
N ASN A 40 -1.72 -1.75 -11.58
CA ASN A 40 -2.41 -0.77 -12.42
C ASN A 40 -3.20 0.28 -11.64
N ILE A 41 -3.60 0.00 -10.39
CA ILE A 41 -4.44 0.90 -9.56
C ILE A 41 -3.63 1.87 -8.69
N GLU A 42 -2.31 1.90 -8.87
CA GLU A 42 -1.38 2.65 -8.01
C GLU A 42 -1.62 4.15 -7.89
N ASN A 43 -1.25 4.68 -6.71
CA ASN A 43 -1.19 6.06 -6.18
C ASN A 43 -2.33 7.04 -6.48
N GLY A 44 -3.07 6.91 -7.58
CA GLY A 44 -4.21 7.76 -7.94
C GLY A 44 -5.56 7.24 -7.45
N ILE A 45 -5.73 5.93 -7.23
CA ILE A 45 -7.05 5.33 -6.95
C ILE A 45 -7.20 4.88 -5.50
N CYS A 46 -6.15 4.34 -4.87
CA CYS A 46 -6.24 3.84 -3.50
C CYS A 46 -5.48 4.74 -2.50
N PRO A 47 -6.18 5.53 -1.67
CA PRO A 47 -5.54 6.41 -0.68
C PRO A 47 -4.74 5.61 0.37
N ASN A 48 -5.13 4.37 0.66
CA ASN A 48 -4.42 3.51 1.61
C ASN A 48 -3.07 3.02 1.05
N CYS A 49 -2.97 2.75 -0.26
CA CYS A 49 -1.70 2.38 -0.89
C CYS A 49 -0.72 3.56 -0.88
N ALA A 50 -1.20 4.77 -1.16
CA ALA A 50 -0.40 5.99 -1.07
C ALA A 50 0.07 6.27 0.37
N ALA A 51 -0.81 6.07 1.36
CA ALA A 51 -0.43 6.17 2.77
C ALA A 51 0.61 5.11 3.15
N TYR A 52 0.47 3.88 2.67
CA TYR A 52 1.45 2.81 2.90
C TYR A 52 2.83 3.16 2.34
N GLU A 53 2.90 3.71 1.12
CA GLU A 53 4.15 4.15 0.50
C GLU A 53 4.79 5.29 1.28
N ARG A 54 4.01 6.27 1.78
CA ARG A 54 4.51 7.36 2.63
C ARG A 54 5.03 6.88 3.99
N VAL A 55 4.34 5.94 4.63
CA VAL A 55 4.67 5.42 5.97
C VAL A 55 5.85 4.45 5.92
N TYR A 56 5.81 3.49 4.99
CA TYR A 56 6.77 2.39 4.93
C TYR A 56 7.89 2.60 3.91
N GLY A 57 7.77 3.60 3.02
CA GLY A 57 8.76 3.90 1.98
C GLY A 57 8.83 2.84 0.87
N LYS A 58 7.81 1.97 0.76
CA LYS A 58 7.75 0.88 -0.22
C LYS A 58 6.32 0.66 -0.70
N LYS A 59 6.20 0.17 -1.92
CA LYS A 59 4.91 -0.11 -2.56
C LYS A 59 4.21 -1.27 -1.84
N ALA A 60 2.89 -1.18 -1.67
CA ALA A 60 2.12 -2.19 -0.93
C ALA A 60 2.16 -3.61 -1.54
N HIS A 61 2.54 -3.73 -2.80
CA HIS A 61 2.64 -5.00 -3.55
C HIS A 61 4.08 -5.53 -3.70
N GLU A 62 5.09 -4.71 -3.41
CA GLU A 62 6.49 -5.12 -3.39
C GLU A 62 6.79 -5.73 -2.02
N ALA A 63 7.13 -7.02 -2.01
CA ALA A 63 7.39 -7.76 -0.78
C ALA A 63 8.72 -7.33 -0.16
#